data_AF-A0A9E5KQJ1-F1
#
_entry.id   AF-A0A9E5KQJ1-F1
#
_cell.length_a   1.000
_cell.length_b   1.000
_cell.length_c   1.000
_cell.angle_alpha   90.00
_cell.angle_beta   90.00
_cell.angle_gamma   90.00
#
_symmetry.space_group_name_H-M   'P 1'
#
loop_
_entity.id
_entity.type
_entity.pdbx_description
1 polymer ?
#
loop_
_entity_poly.entity_id
_entity_poly.type
_entity_poly.pdbx_seq_one_letter_code
_entity_poly.pdbx_strand_id
1 'polypeptide(L)' 'NTATARWAAEYDPNDALSFGSVSARHGDEVVIGTIDGGVELLQVDALRDMTRWCDGAPEREWWIGK' A
#
# COMPACT_ATOMS: atom_id res chain seq x y z
N ASN A 1 18.33 0.90 13.19
CA ASN A 1 16.90 1.19 13.37
C ASN A 1 16.17 0.74 12.14
N THR A 2 15.62 -0.48 12.17
CA THR A 2 14.75 -0.96 11.10
C THR A 2 13.42 -0.25 11.28
N ALA A 3 12.98 0.52 10.29
CA ALA A 3 11.68 1.18 10.34
C ALA A 3 10.60 0.09 10.34
N THR A 4 9.73 0.10 11.34
CA THR A 4 8.64 -0.85 11.46
C THR A 4 7.36 -0.16 10.99
N ALA A 5 6.61 -0.82 10.13
CA ALA A 5 5.35 -0.28 9.65
C ALA A 5 4.38 0.02 10.81
N ARG A 6 3.68 1.16 10.80
CA ARG A 6 2.70 1.49 11.85
C ARG A 6 1.56 0.47 11.92
N TRP A 7 1.18 -0.11 10.78
CA TRP A 7 0.19 -1.19 10.73
C TRP A 7 0.71 -2.51 11.31
N ALA A 8 2.02 -2.70 11.47
CA ALA A 8 2.59 -3.98 11.91
C ALA A 8 2.15 -4.39 13.32
N ALA A 9 1.77 -3.42 14.17
CA ALA A 9 1.20 -3.71 15.49
C ALA A 9 -0.26 -4.22 15.42
N GLU A 10 -0.97 -3.88 14.35
CA GLU A 10 -2.38 -4.23 14.13
C GLU A 10 -2.55 -5.43 13.18
N TYR A 11 -1.47 -5.86 12.49
CA TYR A 11 -1.47 -7.01 11.62
C TYR A 11 -1.25 -8.31 12.41
N ASP A 12 -2.19 -9.25 12.28
CA ASP A 12 -2.04 -10.62 12.78
C ASP A 12 -2.12 -11.59 11.60
N PRO A 13 -1.05 -12.35 11.29
CA PRO A 13 -1.07 -13.30 10.18
C PRO A 13 -2.10 -14.41 10.33
N ASN A 14 -2.69 -14.61 11.52
CA ASN A 14 -3.74 -15.59 11.79
C ASN A 14 -5.15 -14.99 11.82
N ASP A 15 -5.30 -13.66 11.78
CA ASP A 15 -6.61 -12.99 11.72
C ASP A 15 -6.88 -12.45 10.32
N ALA A 16 -7.79 -13.11 9.61
CA ALA A 16 -8.23 -12.73 8.27
C ALA A 16 -8.81 -11.29 8.19
N LEU A 17 -9.27 -10.72 9.31
CA LEU A 17 -9.81 -9.36 9.37
C LEU A 17 -8.73 -8.28 9.55
N SER A 18 -7.51 -8.66 9.93
CA SER A 18 -6.37 -7.74 10.06
C SER A 18 -5.70 -7.40 8.72
N PHE A 19 -6.11 -8.07 7.63
CA PHE A 19 -5.59 -7.84 6.28
C PHE A 19 -6.29 -6.64 5.63
N GLY A 20 -5.51 -5.75 5.00
CA GLY A 20 -6.05 -4.76 4.07
C GLY A 20 -6.65 -5.42 2.83
N SER A 21 -7.79 -4.92 2.35
CA SER A 21 -8.42 -5.44 1.12
C SER A 21 -7.84 -4.76 -0.11
N VAL A 22 -7.41 -5.57 -1.09
CA VAL A 22 -7.04 -5.11 -2.42
C VAL A 22 -8.04 -5.72 -3.40
N SER A 23 -9.04 -4.94 -3.79
CA SER A 23 -10.06 -5.35 -4.77
C SER A 23 -9.55 -5.17 -6.20
N ALA A 24 -9.86 -6.13 -7.08
CA ALA A 24 -9.40 -6.26 -8.47
C ALA A 24 -7.91 -6.64 -8.64
N ARG A 25 -7.66 -7.95 -8.55
CA ARG A 25 -6.36 -8.56 -8.89
C ARG A 25 -6.44 -9.27 -10.23
N HIS A 26 -5.37 -9.16 -11.02
CA HIS A 26 -5.14 -9.95 -12.23
C HIS A 26 -3.73 -10.54 -12.16
N GLY A 27 -3.63 -11.85 -11.90
CA GLY A 27 -2.34 -12.45 -11.54
C GLY A 27 -1.80 -11.89 -10.22
N ASP A 28 -0.52 -11.52 -10.19
CA ASP A 28 0.17 -10.89 -9.05
C ASP A 28 0.01 -9.34 -9.04
N GLU A 29 -0.81 -8.81 -9.94
CA GLU A 29 -1.01 -7.38 -10.13
C GLU A 29 -2.38 -6.91 -9.65
N VAL A 30 -2.43 -5.63 -9.33
CA VAL A 30 -3.58 -4.88 -8.82
C VAL A 30 -3.97 -3.85 -9.85
N VAL A 31 -5.25 -3.75 -10.14
CA VAL A 31 -5.80 -2.71 -11.01
C VAL A 31 -6.05 -1.45 -10.19
N ILE A 32 -5.45 -0.33 -10.58
CA ILE A 32 -5.74 1.00 -10.04
C ILE A 32 -6.44 1.83 -11.09
N GLY A 33 -7.56 2.45 -10.71
CA GLY A 33 -8.19 3.52 -11.47
C GLY A 33 -7.90 4.89 -10.84
N THR A 34 -7.51 5.85 -11.66
CA THR A 34 -7.33 7.26 -11.27
C THR A 34 -8.57 8.07 -11.65
N ILE A 35 -8.79 9.21 -10.96
CA ILE A 35 -9.99 10.05 -11.15
C ILE A 35 -10.08 10.64 -12.57
N ASP A 36 -8.94 10.80 -13.25
CA ASP A 36 -8.86 11.23 -14.66
C ASP A 36 -9.20 10.11 -15.67
N GLY A 37 -9.55 8.92 -15.19
CA GLY A 37 -9.94 7.77 -16.01
C GLY A 37 -8.77 6.89 -16.47
N GLY A 38 -7.54 7.18 -16.02
CA GLY A 38 -6.40 6.29 -16.21
C GLY A 38 -6.58 4.97 -15.47
N VAL A 39 -6.11 3.88 -16.07
CA VAL A 39 -6.06 2.55 -15.44
C VAL A 39 -4.68 1.97 -15.60
N GLU A 40 -4.09 1.50 -14.51
CA GLU A 40 -2.79 0.83 -14.52
C GLU A 40 -2.81 -0.47 -13.71
N LEU A 41 -1.90 -1.38 -14.07
CA LEU A 41 -1.64 -2.64 -13.38
C LEU A 41 -0.33 -2.52 -12.61
N LEU A 42 -0.36 -2.87 -11.32
CA LEU A 42 0.78 -2.74 -10.43
C LEU A 42 0.94 -3.93 -9.52
N GLN A 43 2.19 -4.31 -9.26
CA GLN A 43 2.51 -5.26 -8.20
C GLN A 43 2.02 -4.74 -6.84
N VAL A 44 1.54 -5.64 -5.98
CA VAL A 44 1.06 -5.28 -4.63
C VAL A 44 2.12 -4.50 -3.83
N ASP A 45 3.39 -4.82 -4.00
CA ASP A 45 4.48 -4.12 -3.32
C ASP A 45 4.65 -2.66 -3.74
N ALA A 46 4.22 -2.29 -4.95
CA ALA A 46 4.23 -0.90 -5.40
C ALA A 46 3.22 -0.04 -4.63
N LEU A 47 2.15 -0.65 -4.09
CA LEU A 47 1.16 0.06 -3.27
C LEU A 47 1.70 0.52 -1.92
N ARG A 48 2.81 -0.08 -1.46
CA ARG A 48 3.48 0.29 -0.21
C ARG A 48 4.26 1.60 -0.33
N ASP A 49 4.45 2.11 -1.54
CA ASP A 49 5.18 3.34 -1.78
C ASP A 49 4.35 4.58 -1.47
N MET A 50 4.73 5.29 -0.41
CA MET A 50 4.03 6.47 0.05
C MET A 50 4.25 7.70 -0.84
N THR A 51 5.32 7.74 -1.64
CA THR A 51 5.53 8.81 -2.64
C THR A 51 4.46 8.83 -3.72
N ARG A 52 3.79 7.68 -3.91
CA ARG A 52 2.67 7.56 -4.83
C ARG A 52 1.37 8.15 -4.27
N TRP A 53 1.18 8.10 -2.96
CA TRP A 53 -0.06 8.49 -2.30
C TRP A 53 -0.01 9.89 -1.70
N CYS A 54 1.20 10.42 -1.47
CA CYS A 54 1.37 11.75 -0.94
C CYS A 54 2.58 12.47 -1.54
N ASP A 55 2.32 13.60 -2.21
CA ASP A 55 3.33 14.46 -2.81
C ASP A 55 4.36 14.98 -1.80
N GLY A 56 4.00 15.02 -0.52
CA GLY A 56 4.88 15.44 0.58
C GLY A 56 5.81 14.34 1.11
N ALA A 57 5.74 13.12 0.58
CA ALA A 57 6.55 12.00 1.06
C ALA A 57 8.02 12.15 0.64
N PRO A 58 8.96 12.29 1.59
CA PRO A 58 10.39 12.39 1.27
C PRO A 58 11.01 11.05 0.88
N GLU A 59 10.36 9.93 1.18
CA GLU A 59 10.85 8.58 0.90
C GLU A 59 9.70 7.58 0.69
N ARG A 60 10.02 6.47 0.01
CA ARG A 60 9.06 5.39 -0.29
C ARG A 60 8.34 4.88 0.97
N GLU A 61 9.06 4.80 2.08
CA GLU A 61 8.56 4.33 3.37
C GLU A 61 8.16 5.50 4.28
N TRP A 62 7.52 6.55 3.74
CA TRP A 62 7.12 7.68 4.58
C TRP A 62 5.93 7.33 5.47
N TRP A 63 6.23 6.91 6.70
CA TRP A 63 5.22 6.59 7.71
C TRP A 63 4.53 7.88 8.19
N ILE A 64 3.19 7.92 8.15
CA ILE A 64 2.41 8.99 8.80
C ILE A 64 2.60 8.84 10.31
N GLY A 65 3.68 9.46 10.80
CA GLY A 65 3.94 9.91 12.15
C GLY A 65 5.28 9.44 12.74
N LYS A 66 5.92 10.39 13.44
CA LYS A 66 6.54 10.12 14.73
C LYS A 66 5.48 10.25 15.80
#